data_AF-A0A183SZS7-F1
#
_entry.id   AF-A0A183SZS7-F1
#
_cell.length_a   1.000
_cell.length_b   1.000
_cell.length_c   1.000
_cell.angle_alpha   90.00
_cell.angle_beta   90.00
_cell.angle_gamma   90.00
#
_symmetry.space_group_name_H-M   'P 1'
#
loop_
_entity.id
_entity.type
_entity.pdbx_description
1 polymer ?
#
loop_
_entity_poly.entity_id
_entity_poly.type
_entity_poly.pdbx_seq_one_letter_code
_entity_poly.pdbx_strand_id
1 'polypeptide(L)'
;LVAAVISFLWICLMRLCVSLMVYITLIAFILLFGSSAGYCFYRYHVIKTQGLDPGNFYFTLDMTAYFRYATTWLWLGILATVLFVLITLMVIFLRKRIQLAIVVLGETSKYIWVLQIYNFAACLWLVNFFIALGEITLAGAFSSYYFSRRDPSRLMPTCPLLVSLGRALLYHMGSVALGSLLITLLGLIRAFLLYLEKKLKSAENPVAKGVLRCLGCCFWCLEKFLRFLNRNAYIIIAIYGYGFCRAAKDAFGLILRNVVRVFVVDKVTDFVLFVGKLVVCGFSGAVAYFFLDSSFTSKYLGALASIQPPHLYYFIVPVLIIVIGSYLIAKAFFSVYEMGVDTIFLCFCEDLERNDGSAQKPYFMSTSMMKALGKTPTGDH
;
A
#
# COMPACT_ATOMS: atom_id res chain seq x y z
N LEU A 1 -4.36 8.95 1.24
CA LEU A 1 -3.59 9.74 0.25
C LEU A 1 -3.97 11.23 0.30
N VAL A 2 -5.23 11.59 0.10
CA VAL A 2 -5.71 12.99 0.18
C VAL A 2 -5.33 13.66 1.51
N ALA A 3 -5.55 13.00 2.65
CA ALA A 3 -5.13 13.52 3.95
C ALA A 3 -3.62 13.79 4.03
N ALA A 4 -2.77 12.90 3.51
CA ALA A 4 -1.32 13.11 3.48
C ALA A 4 -0.91 14.30 2.60
N VAL A 5 -1.56 14.47 1.45
CA VAL A 5 -1.35 15.63 0.57
C VAL A 5 -1.81 16.92 1.26
N ILE A 6 -2.98 16.91 1.91
CA ILE A 6 -3.49 18.06 2.67
C ILE A 6 -2.54 18.40 3.81
N SER A 7 -2.07 17.42 4.58
CA SER A 7 -1.08 17.63 5.65
C SER A 7 0.22 18.20 5.12
N PHE A 8 0.72 17.71 3.99
CA PHE A 8 1.92 18.25 3.34
C PHE A 8 1.72 19.71 2.89
N LEU A 9 0.60 20.00 2.22
CA LEU A 9 0.24 21.36 1.81
C LEU A 9 0.07 22.31 3.01
N TRP A 10 -0.55 21.84 4.09
CA TRP A 10 -0.72 22.58 5.34
C TRP A 10 0.63 22.98 5.93
N ILE A 11 1.59 22.06 5.93
CA ILE A 11 2.95 22.31 6.40
C ILE A 11 3.71 23.26 5.45
N CYS A 12 3.46 23.19 4.13
CA CYS A 12 3.99 24.18 3.19
C CYS A 12 3.41 25.58 3.43
N LEU A 13 2.11 25.68 3.73
CA LEU A 13 1.44 26.95 4.05
C LEU A 13 1.95 27.57 5.36
N MET A 14 2.26 26.74 6.36
CA MET A 14 2.92 27.16 7.59
C MET A 14 4.16 28.02 7.29
N ARG A 15 4.99 27.64 6.31
CA ARG A 15 6.17 28.44 5.95
C ARG A 15 5.84 29.85 5.46
N LEU A 16 4.81 29.99 4.63
CA LEU A 16 4.53 31.24 3.92
C LEU A 16 3.88 32.28 4.85
N CYS A 17 2.98 31.85 5.74
CA CYS A 17 2.22 32.76 6.58
C CYS A 17 1.79 32.15 7.94
N VAL A 18 2.73 31.71 8.80
CA VAL A 18 2.42 31.14 10.14
C VAL A 18 1.41 31.99 10.92
N SER A 19 1.64 33.30 11.01
CA SER A 19 0.79 34.22 11.77
C SER A 19 -0.64 34.23 11.24
N LEU A 20 -0.80 34.44 9.93
CA LEU A 20 -2.11 34.42 9.26
C LEU A 20 -2.80 33.07 9.48
N MET A 21 -2.07 31.96 9.36
CA MET A 21 -2.63 30.63 9.50
C MET A 21 -3.16 30.37 10.92
N VAL A 22 -2.40 30.75 11.96
CA VAL A 22 -2.84 30.63 13.35
C VAL A 22 -4.09 31.48 13.61
N TYR A 23 -4.16 32.70 13.08
CA TYR A 23 -5.36 33.51 13.22
C TYR A 23 -6.55 32.94 12.44
N ILE A 24 -6.35 32.45 11.22
CA ILE A 24 -7.39 31.81 10.41
C ILE A 24 -7.93 30.58 11.12
N THR A 25 -7.09 29.72 11.70
CA THR A 25 -7.57 28.54 12.43
C THR A 25 -8.36 28.93 13.67
N LEU A 26 -7.87 29.90 14.45
CA LEU A 26 -8.59 30.40 15.62
C LEU A 26 -9.94 30.99 15.24
N ILE A 27 -10.00 31.81 14.18
CA ILE A 27 -11.25 32.37 13.67
C ILE A 27 -12.17 31.26 13.15
N ALA A 28 -11.65 30.28 12.41
CA ALA A 28 -12.43 29.16 11.91
C ALA A 28 -13.04 28.32 13.05
N PHE A 29 -12.30 28.09 14.14
CA PHE A 29 -12.83 27.40 15.32
C PHE A 29 -13.92 28.22 16.01
N ILE A 30 -13.71 29.54 16.18
CA ILE A 30 -14.71 30.45 16.76
C ILE A 30 -15.98 30.44 15.91
N LEU A 31 -15.85 30.58 14.57
CA LEU A 31 -16.98 30.54 13.64
C LEU A 31 -17.68 29.17 13.64
N LEU A 32 -16.92 28.07 13.70
CA LEU A 32 -17.47 26.72 13.74
C LEU A 32 -18.33 26.50 14.98
N PHE A 33 -17.80 26.79 16.18
CA PHE A 33 -18.55 26.61 17.42
C PHE A 33 -19.69 27.62 17.56
N GLY A 34 -19.50 28.86 17.10
CA GLY A 34 -20.54 29.89 17.10
C GLY A 34 -21.70 29.54 16.16
N SER A 35 -21.41 29.14 14.92
CA SER A 35 -22.42 28.70 13.96
C SER A 35 -23.10 27.40 14.39
N SER A 36 -22.35 26.46 14.99
CA SER A 36 -22.91 25.22 15.55
C SER A 36 -23.88 25.50 16.69
N ALA A 37 -23.54 26.40 17.62
CA ALA A 37 -24.44 26.82 18.70
C ALA A 37 -25.71 27.47 18.13
N GLY A 38 -25.55 28.42 17.19
CA GLY A 38 -26.68 29.09 16.53
C GLY A 38 -27.60 28.10 15.79
N TYR A 39 -27.03 27.15 15.06
CA TYR A 39 -27.78 26.11 14.36
C TYR A 39 -28.53 25.20 15.34
N CYS A 40 -27.90 24.81 16.45
CA CYS A 40 -28.55 23.98 17.47
C CYS A 40 -29.74 24.68 18.12
N PHE A 41 -29.61 25.96 18.47
CA PHE A 41 -30.72 26.73 19.04
C PHE A 41 -31.83 27.01 18.02
N TYR A 42 -31.49 27.27 16.75
CA TYR A 42 -32.45 27.39 15.67
C TYR A 42 -33.28 26.10 15.52
N ARG A 43 -32.62 24.94 15.49
CA ARG A 43 -33.29 23.63 15.40
C ARG A 43 -34.16 23.34 16.61
N TYR A 44 -33.69 23.64 17.82
CA TYR A 44 -34.49 23.56 19.04
C TYR A 44 -35.76 24.41 18.94
N HIS A 45 -35.63 25.67 18.51
CA HIS A 45 -36.77 26.58 18.38
C HIS A 45 -37.78 26.08 17.35
N VAL A 46 -37.34 25.65 16.16
CA VAL A 46 -38.23 25.12 15.11
C VAL A 46 -39.01 23.91 15.61
N ILE A 47 -38.34 22.93 16.22
CA ILE A 47 -39.01 21.70 16.70
C ILE A 47 -40.03 22.03 17.80
N LYS A 48 -39.69 22.93 18.72
CA LYS A 48 -40.56 23.31 19.83
C LYS A 48 -41.75 24.18 19.40
N THR A 49 -41.56 25.09 18.46
CA THR A 49 -42.64 25.96 17.94
C THR A 49 -43.61 25.24 17.02
N GLN A 50 -43.12 24.27 16.24
CA GLN A 50 -43.97 23.46 15.35
C GLN A 50 -44.59 22.23 16.04
N GLY A 51 -44.32 22.01 17.33
CA GLY A 51 -44.85 20.86 18.07
C GLY A 51 -44.36 19.51 17.54
N LEU A 52 -43.18 19.47 16.91
CA LEU A 52 -42.59 18.28 16.30
C LEU A 52 -41.86 17.37 17.31
N ASP A 53 -41.92 17.69 18.61
CA ASP A 53 -41.21 16.97 19.66
C ASP A 53 -41.95 15.65 20.00
N PRO A 54 -41.31 14.47 19.92
CA PRO A 54 -41.98 13.17 20.10
C PRO A 54 -42.49 12.87 21.53
N GLY A 55 -42.30 13.77 22.50
CA GLY A 55 -42.68 13.57 23.88
C GLY A 55 -41.58 12.93 24.73
N ASN A 56 -41.89 11.81 25.41
CA ASN A 56 -40.98 11.21 26.39
C ASN A 56 -39.71 10.64 25.76
N PHE A 57 -38.57 11.00 26.33
CA PHE A 57 -37.27 10.48 25.92
C PHE A 57 -37.15 8.99 26.25
N TYR A 58 -36.82 8.16 25.26
CA TYR A 58 -36.51 6.74 25.45
C TYR A 58 -35.18 6.41 24.77
N PHE A 59 -34.49 5.40 25.30
CA PHE A 59 -33.19 4.97 24.80
C PHE A 59 -33.35 4.05 23.58
N THR A 60 -32.63 4.35 22.51
CA THR A 60 -32.57 3.55 21.27
C THR A 60 -31.14 3.51 20.73
N LEU A 61 -30.78 2.49 19.95
CA LEU A 61 -29.49 2.42 19.26
C LEU A 61 -29.50 3.20 17.94
N ASP A 62 -30.67 3.67 17.49
CA ASP A 62 -30.80 4.48 16.27
C ASP A 62 -30.41 5.94 16.54
N MET A 63 -29.23 6.32 16.08
CA MET A 63 -28.71 7.69 16.19
C MET A 63 -29.62 8.74 15.54
N THR A 64 -30.40 8.38 14.52
CA THR A 64 -31.28 9.33 13.82
C THR A 64 -32.51 9.72 14.65
N ALA A 65 -32.94 8.85 15.56
CA ALA A 65 -34.06 9.12 16.45
C ALA A 65 -33.73 10.25 17.45
N TYR A 66 -32.49 10.32 17.94
CA TYR A 66 -32.06 11.36 18.89
C TYR A 66 -32.08 12.77 18.30
N PHE A 67 -31.87 12.92 17.00
CA PHE A 67 -31.91 14.22 16.30
C PHE A 67 -33.33 14.76 16.09
N ARG A 68 -34.38 13.99 16.43
CA ARG A 68 -35.78 14.44 16.37
C ARG A 68 -36.23 15.16 17.63
N TYR A 69 -35.61 14.89 18.77
CA TYR A 69 -35.97 15.48 20.05
C TYR A 69 -35.45 16.91 20.18
N ALA A 70 -36.30 17.81 20.67
CA ALA A 70 -35.89 19.19 20.96
C ALA A 70 -34.82 19.24 22.07
N THR A 71 -34.94 18.37 23.07
CA THR A 71 -34.03 18.27 24.22
C THR A 71 -32.58 17.97 23.79
N THR A 72 -32.37 17.11 22.79
CA THR A 72 -31.03 16.81 22.26
C THR A 72 -30.37 18.07 21.66
N TRP A 73 -31.11 18.84 20.86
CA TRP A 73 -30.60 20.09 20.27
C TRP A 73 -30.32 21.16 21.33
N LEU A 74 -31.12 21.23 22.39
CA LEU A 74 -30.89 22.12 23.53
C LEU A 74 -29.57 21.80 24.24
N TRP A 75 -29.33 20.53 24.59
CA TRP A 75 -28.09 20.12 25.24
C TRP A 75 -26.86 20.33 24.35
N LEU A 76 -26.95 20.01 23.05
CA LEU A 76 -25.88 20.28 22.09
C LEU A 76 -25.60 21.78 21.95
N GLY A 77 -26.64 22.62 21.93
CA GLY A 77 -26.50 24.08 21.86
C GLY A 77 -25.84 24.67 23.11
N ILE A 78 -26.24 24.23 24.31
CA ILE A 78 -25.60 24.64 25.57
C ILE A 78 -24.13 24.23 25.57
N LEU A 79 -23.83 22.97 25.23
CA LEU A 79 -22.44 22.47 25.17
C LEU A 79 -21.59 23.26 24.18
N ALA A 80 -22.10 23.49 22.96
CA ALA A 80 -21.40 24.27 21.94
C ALA A 80 -21.14 25.73 22.39
N THR A 81 -22.08 26.34 23.12
CA THR A 81 -21.95 27.71 23.65
C THR A 81 -20.91 27.78 24.75
N VAL A 82 -20.90 26.81 25.67
CA VAL A 82 -19.89 26.73 26.73
C VAL A 82 -18.50 26.57 26.11
N LEU A 83 -18.33 25.66 25.15
CA LEU A 83 -17.07 25.49 24.42
C LEU A 83 -16.65 26.75 23.68
N PHE A 84 -17.58 27.44 23.00
CA PHE A 84 -17.32 28.70 22.30
C PHE A 84 -16.80 29.79 23.24
N VAL A 85 -17.44 29.98 24.41
CA VAL A 85 -17.03 30.98 25.40
C VAL A 85 -15.67 30.62 25.99
N LEU A 86 -15.45 29.35 26.36
CA LEU A 86 -14.16 28.89 26.89
C LEU A 86 -13.02 29.09 25.89
N ILE A 87 -13.22 28.72 24.62
CA ILE A 87 -12.22 28.90 23.56
C ILE A 87 -11.94 30.39 23.34
N THR A 88 -12.96 31.23 23.30
CA THR A 88 -12.81 32.68 23.12
C THR A 88 -12.04 33.31 24.27
N LEU A 89 -12.39 32.98 25.52
CA LEU A 89 -11.66 33.43 26.71
C LEU A 89 -10.20 32.94 26.67
N MET A 90 -9.97 31.68 26.34
CA MET A 90 -8.62 31.12 26.20
C MET A 90 -7.79 31.93 25.20
N VAL A 91 -8.33 32.25 24.02
CA VAL A 91 -7.64 33.06 23.00
C VAL A 91 -7.31 34.46 23.51
N ILE A 92 -8.23 35.11 24.23
CA ILE A 92 -8.02 36.44 24.80
C ILE A 92 -6.91 36.41 25.86
N PHE A 93 -6.99 35.48 26.83
CA PHE A 93 -6.01 35.38 27.91
C PHE A 93 -4.62 34.94 27.42
N LEU A 94 -4.56 34.03 26.44
CA LEU A 94 -3.30 33.51 25.91
C LEU A 94 -2.70 34.38 24.81
N ARG A 95 -3.27 35.53 24.45
CA ARG A 95 -2.81 36.38 23.31
C ARG A 95 -1.29 36.59 23.29
N LYS A 96 -0.67 36.93 24.42
CA LYS A 96 0.79 37.13 24.51
C LYS A 96 1.58 35.84 24.31
N ARG A 97 1.08 34.71 24.84
CA ARG A 97 1.68 33.38 24.66
C ARG A 97 1.52 32.88 23.22
N ILE A 98 0.39 33.16 22.57
CA ILE A 98 0.11 32.84 21.16
C ILE A 98 1.10 33.59 20.25
N GLN A 99 1.38 34.86 20.52
CA GLN A 99 2.37 35.64 19.77
C GLN A 99 3.78 35.05 19.86
N LEU A 100 4.21 34.66 21.07
CA LEU A 100 5.48 33.96 21.27
C LEU A 100 5.51 32.65 20.47
N ALA A 101 4.44 31.86 20.54
CA ALA A 101 4.34 30.60 19.80
C ALA A 101 4.41 30.82 18.27
N ILE A 102 3.78 31.86 17.73
CA ILE A 102 3.87 32.21 16.29
C ILE A 102 5.31 32.48 15.87
N VAL A 103 6.09 33.21 16.68
CA VAL A 103 7.50 33.50 16.38
C VAL A 103 8.33 32.21 16.39
N VAL A 104 8.16 31.37 17.41
CA VAL A 104 8.86 30.07 17.52
C VAL A 104 8.49 29.14 16.36
N LEU A 105 7.21 29.06 15.99
CA LEU A 105 6.74 28.30 14.83
C LEU A 105 7.33 28.84 13.52
N GLY A 106 7.47 30.16 13.39
CA GLY A 106 8.15 30.81 12.27
C GLY A 106 9.60 30.36 12.13
N GLU A 107 10.37 30.39 13.22
CA GLU A 107 11.77 29.92 13.22
C GLU A 107 11.88 28.41 12.91
N THR A 108 10.97 27.61 13.46
CA THR A 108 10.97 26.15 13.23
C THR A 108 10.65 25.84 11.76
N SER A 109 9.72 26.58 11.14
CA SER A 109 9.27 26.36 9.76
C SER A 109 10.37 26.43 8.70
N LYS A 110 11.48 27.16 8.98
CA LYS A 110 12.64 27.27 8.08
C LYS A 110 13.28 25.91 7.80
N TYR A 111 13.40 25.05 8.82
CA TYR A 111 14.02 23.73 8.71
C TYR A 111 13.01 22.61 8.40
N ILE A 112 11.73 22.82 8.72
CA ILE A 112 10.67 21.81 8.52
C ILE A 112 10.64 21.34 7.06
N TRP A 113 10.80 22.21 6.06
CA TRP A 113 10.69 21.78 4.67
C TRP A 113 11.77 20.76 4.26
N VAL A 114 13.01 20.93 4.71
CA VAL A 114 14.09 19.96 4.47
C VAL A 114 13.75 18.63 5.15
N LEU A 115 13.27 18.67 6.39
CA LEU A 115 12.81 17.49 7.12
C LEU A 115 11.60 16.80 6.43
N GLN A 116 10.71 17.55 5.79
CA GLN A 116 9.58 17.00 5.04
C GLN A 116 10.03 16.30 3.75
N ILE A 117 10.97 16.88 3.01
CA ILE A 117 11.57 16.22 1.84
C ILE A 117 12.26 14.93 2.27
N TYR A 118 13.02 14.98 3.36
CA TYR A 118 13.63 13.80 3.96
C TYR A 118 12.58 12.75 4.35
N ASN A 119 11.51 13.14 5.06
CA ASN A 119 10.42 12.23 5.46
C ASN A 119 9.72 11.61 4.25
N PHE A 120 9.50 12.36 3.19
CA PHE A 120 8.91 11.84 1.96
C PHE A 120 9.83 10.81 1.29
N ALA A 121 11.13 11.12 1.14
CA ALA A 121 12.11 10.20 0.59
C ALA A 121 12.28 8.95 1.48
N ALA A 122 12.33 9.11 2.80
CA ALA A 122 12.40 8.04 3.78
C ALA A 122 11.13 7.17 3.75
N CYS A 123 9.94 7.77 3.60
CA CYS A 123 8.68 7.02 3.47
C CYS A 123 8.70 6.13 2.21
N LEU A 124 9.14 6.68 1.07
CA LEU A 124 9.30 5.90 -0.17
C LEU A 124 10.34 4.78 0.01
N TRP A 125 11.43 5.05 0.71
CA TRP A 125 12.44 4.04 1.02
C TRP A 125 11.89 2.93 1.90
N LEU A 126 11.17 3.28 2.97
CA LEU A 126 10.54 2.32 3.88
C LEU A 126 9.51 1.44 3.16
N VAL A 127 8.71 2.00 2.25
CA VAL A 127 7.79 1.20 1.44
C VAL A 127 8.55 0.16 0.61
N ASN A 128 9.62 0.56 -0.09
CA ASN A 128 10.44 -0.39 -0.84
C ASN A 128 11.18 -1.38 0.10
N PHE A 129 11.56 -0.96 1.29
CA PHE A 129 12.20 -1.81 2.30
C PHE A 129 11.26 -2.92 2.77
N PHE A 130 10.00 -2.61 3.10
CA PHE A 130 9.03 -3.62 3.51
C PHE A 130 8.66 -4.58 2.36
N ILE A 131 8.59 -4.09 1.12
CA ILE A 131 8.42 -4.95 -0.06
C ILE A 131 9.60 -5.93 -0.18
N ALA A 132 10.83 -5.42 -0.15
CA ALA A 132 12.04 -6.23 -0.24
C ALA A 132 12.19 -7.23 0.92
N LEU A 133 11.79 -6.82 2.13
CA LEU A 133 11.73 -7.70 3.31
C LEU A 133 10.72 -8.84 3.11
N GLY A 134 9.57 -8.55 2.49
CA GLY A 134 8.59 -9.56 2.09
C GLY A 134 9.17 -10.54 1.06
N GLU A 135 9.83 -10.03 0.01
CA GLU A 135 10.45 -10.85 -1.04
C GLU A 135 11.50 -11.82 -0.47
N ILE A 136 12.46 -11.34 0.33
CA ILE A 136 13.50 -12.21 0.92
C ILE A 136 12.91 -13.21 1.92
N THR A 137 11.87 -12.82 2.67
CA THR A 137 11.20 -13.70 3.63
C THR A 137 10.50 -14.84 2.91
N LEU A 138 9.74 -14.54 1.84
CA LEU A 138 9.09 -15.53 1.00
C LEU A 138 10.12 -16.43 0.31
N ALA A 139 11.17 -15.84 -0.27
CA ALA A 139 12.25 -16.59 -0.89
C ALA A 139 12.88 -17.60 0.09
N GLY A 140 13.16 -17.18 1.33
CA GLY A 140 13.73 -18.08 2.33
C GLY A 140 12.79 -19.19 2.77
N ALA A 141 11.48 -18.98 2.75
CA ALA A 141 10.52 -20.03 3.04
C ALA A 141 10.43 -21.05 1.89
N PHE A 142 10.30 -20.57 0.64
CA PHE A 142 10.22 -21.43 -0.54
C PHE A 142 11.53 -22.17 -0.82
N SER A 143 12.69 -21.54 -0.64
CA SER A 143 13.98 -22.19 -0.83
C SER A 143 14.24 -23.25 0.24
N SER A 144 13.87 -22.97 1.50
CA SER A 144 13.95 -23.97 2.58
C SER A 144 13.06 -25.17 2.28
N TYR A 145 11.83 -24.95 1.80
CA TYR A 145 10.93 -26.01 1.37
C TYR A 145 11.49 -26.82 0.18
N TYR A 146 12.09 -26.16 -0.81
CA TYR A 146 12.67 -26.83 -1.97
C TYR A 146 13.79 -27.79 -1.56
N PHE A 147 14.76 -27.29 -0.78
CA PHE A 147 15.94 -28.05 -0.39
C PHE A 147 15.72 -29.00 0.80
N SER A 148 14.59 -28.93 1.50
CA SER A 148 14.24 -29.89 2.57
C SER A 148 13.62 -31.20 2.07
N ARG A 149 13.20 -31.28 0.79
CA ARG A 149 12.43 -32.42 0.27
C ARG A 149 13.16 -33.77 0.32
N ARG A 150 14.48 -33.76 0.21
CA ARG A 150 15.31 -34.97 0.09
C ARG A 150 16.58 -34.93 0.93
N ASP A 151 16.69 -33.94 1.83
CA ASP A 151 17.80 -33.85 2.76
C ASP A 151 17.28 -34.19 4.18
N PRO A 152 17.60 -35.38 4.72
CA PRO A 152 17.23 -35.75 6.09
C PRO A 152 17.82 -34.80 7.15
N SER A 153 18.91 -34.09 6.83
CA SER A 153 19.55 -33.14 7.74
C SER A 153 18.90 -31.76 7.74
N ARG A 154 18.06 -31.44 6.74
CA ARG A 154 17.36 -30.16 6.62
C ARG A 154 15.86 -30.36 6.75
N LEU A 155 15.40 -30.61 7.98
CA LEU A 155 13.98 -30.61 8.28
C LEU A 155 13.37 -29.21 8.09
N MET A 156 12.18 -29.19 7.51
CA MET A 156 11.42 -27.96 7.35
C MET A 156 10.95 -27.45 8.73
N PRO A 157 11.24 -26.19 9.11
CA PRO A 157 10.76 -25.64 10.37
C PRO A 157 9.22 -25.57 10.40
N THR A 158 8.62 -25.72 11.58
CA THR A 158 7.15 -25.69 11.77
C THR A 158 6.51 -24.38 11.28
N CYS A 159 7.23 -23.26 11.43
CA CYS A 159 6.80 -21.93 10.97
C CYS A 159 7.85 -21.33 10.02
N PRO A 160 7.93 -21.79 8.76
CA PRO A 160 9.01 -21.41 7.84
C PRO A 160 9.04 -19.91 7.54
N LEU A 161 7.88 -19.25 7.50
CA LEU A 161 7.76 -17.80 7.27
C LEU A 161 8.36 -16.99 8.42
N LEU A 162 8.04 -17.33 9.67
CA LEU A 162 8.55 -16.60 10.84
C LEU A 162 10.06 -16.82 11.01
N VAL A 163 10.52 -18.06 10.79
CA VAL A 163 11.96 -18.37 10.83
C VAL A 163 12.70 -17.62 9.72
N SER A 164 12.16 -17.60 8.51
CA SER A 164 12.74 -16.85 7.38
C SER A 164 12.76 -15.34 7.64
N LEU A 165 11.67 -14.79 8.19
CA LEU A 165 11.58 -13.38 8.58
C LEU A 165 12.60 -13.03 9.66
N GLY A 166 12.74 -13.88 10.68
CA GLY A 166 13.75 -13.72 11.73
C GLY A 166 15.17 -13.69 11.16
N ARG A 167 15.50 -14.60 10.22
CA ARG A 167 16.80 -14.59 9.53
C ARG A 167 16.98 -13.32 8.69
N ALA A 168 15.95 -12.89 7.97
CA ALA A 168 16.00 -11.69 7.16
C ALA A 168 16.25 -10.42 8.01
N LEU A 169 15.58 -10.31 9.16
CA LEU A 169 15.72 -9.21 10.10
C LEU A 169 17.06 -9.24 10.86
N LEU A 170 17.56 -10.40 11.25
CA LEU A 170 18.78 -10.46 12.06
C LEU A 170 20.07 -10.41 11.22
N TYR A 171 20.07 -11.05 10.04
CA TYR A 171 21.30 -11.25 9.26
C TYR A 171 21.32 -10.50 7.93
N HIS A 172 20.17 -10.14 7.36
CA HIS A 172 20.09 -9.62 5.99
C HIS A 172 19.49 -8.21 5.86
N MET A 173 19.20 -7.52 6.97
CA MET A 173 18.67 -6.15 6.94
C MET A 173 19.53 -5.18 6.12
N GLY A 174 20.87 -5.29 6.19
CA GLY A 174 21.76 -4.43 5.41
C GLY A 174 21.60 -4.61 3.90
N SER A 175 21.50 -5.85 3.42
CA SER A 175 21.27 -6.16 2.00
C SER A 175 19.89 -5.70 1.54
N VAL A 176 18.86 -5.89 2.37
CA VAL A 176 17.48 -5.42 2.10
C VAL A 176 17.44 -3.90 2.03
N ALA A 177 18.05 -3.21 2.99
CA ALA A 177 18.17 -1.75 3.07
C ALA A 177 18.89 -1.15 1.87
N LEU A 178 20.03 -1.72 1.48
CA LEU A 178 20.79 -1.27 0.32
C LEU A 178 19.99 -1.42 -0.97
N GLY A 179 19.43 -2.61 -1.22
CA GLY A 179 18.66 -2.86 -2.43
C GLY A 179 17.43 -1.96 -2.54
N SER A 180 16.66 -1.80 -1.45
CA SER A 180 15.48 -0.93 -1.45
C SER A 180 15.83 0.55 -1.59
N LEU A 181 16.98 0.99 -1.07
CA LEU A 181 17.47 2.35 -1.23
C LEU A 181 17.82 2.64 -2.70
N LEU A 182 18.53 1.73 -3.36
CA LEU A 182 18.90 1.89 -4.78
C LEU A 182 17.66 2.03 -5.68
N ILE A 183 16.63 1.20 -5.46
CA ILE A 183 15.34 1.32 -6.16
C ILE A 183 14.70 2.68 -5.90
N THR A 184 14.73 3.14 -4.65
CA THR A 184 14.11 4.42 -4.25
C THR A 184 14.82 5.61 -4.91
N LEU A 185 16.16 5.62 -4.92
CA LEU A 185 16.96 6.66 -5.55
C LEU A 185 16.65 6.77 -7.05
N LEU A 186 16.62 5.64 -7.77
CA LEU A 186 16.26 5.65 -9.19
C LEU A 186 14.81 6.11 -9.43
N GLY A 187 13.88 5.70 -8.55
CA GLY A 187 12.50 6.17 -8.60
C GLY A 187 12.38 7.69 -8.42
N LEU A 188 13.16 8.27 -7.51
CA LEU A 188 13.21 9.72 -7.30
C LEU A 188 13.81 10.46 -8.51
N ILE A 189 14.90 9.94 -9.07
CA ILE A 189 15.51 10.52 -10.29
C ILE A 189 14.51 10.51 -11.44
N ARG A 190 13.80 9.39 -11.65
CA ARG A 190 12.76 9.30 -12.68
C ARG A 190 11.61 10.26 -12.43
N ALA A 191 11.13 10.37 -11.20
CA ALA A 191 10.07 11.33 -10.85
C ALA A 191 10.50 12.78 -11.15
N PHE A 192 11.77 13.10 -10.88
CA PHE A 192 12.36 14.40 -11.21
C PHE A 192 12.47 14.63 -12.72
N LEU A 193 12.93 13.65 -13.51
CA LEU A 193 12.98 13.73 -14.97
C LEU A 193 11.59 13.95 -15.59
N LEU A 194 10.57 13.24 -15.10
CA LEU A 194 9.17 13.43 -15.52
C LEU A 194 8.63 14.82 -15.16
N TYR A 195 9.02 15.34 -14.00
CA TYR A 195 8.69 16.72 -13.61
C TYR A 195 9.32 17.75 -14.54
N LEU A 196 10.61 17.58 -14.88
CA LEU A 196 11.31 18.44 -15.84
C LEU A 196 10.67 18.36 -17.22
N GLU A 197 10.36 17.16 -17.72
CA GLU A 197 9.68 16.98 -19.00
C GLU A 197 8.35 17.73 -19.03
N LYS A 198 7.53 17.63 -17.96
CA LYS A 198 6.26 18.36 -17.86
C LYS A 198 6.45 19.88 -17.87
N LYS A 199 7.49 20.39 -17.19
CA LYS A 199 7.79 21.83 -17.12
C LYS A 199 8.34 22.39 -18.43
N LEU A 200 9.11 21.59 -19.18
CA LEU A 200 9.69 21.96 -20.46
C LEU A 200 8.74 21.71 -21.65
N LYS A 201 7.49 21.27 -21.43
CA LYS A 201 6.51 21.11 -22.52
C LYS A 201 6.28 22.41 -23.30
N SER A 202 6.26 23.55 -22.61
CA SER A 202 6.07 24.89 -23.20
C SER A 202 7.35 25.53 -23.75
N ALA A 203 8.53 24.96 -23.51
CA ALA A 203 9.78 25.50 -24.02
C ALA A 203 9.99 25.13 -25.50
N GLU A 204 10.56 26.02 -26.31
CA GLU A 204 10.74 25.79 -27.76
C GLU A 204 12.01 25.01 -28.12
N ASN A 205 12.80 24.53 -27.15
CA ASN A 205 14.06 23.85 -27.43
C ASN A 205 13.86 22.32 -27.70
N PRO A 206 13.95 21.85 -28.96
CA PRO A 206 13.74 20.44 -29.30
C PRO A 206 14.85 19.52 -28.79
N VAL A 207 16.10 20.02 -28.71
CA VAL A 207 17.25 19.24 -28.22
C VAL A 207 17.07 18.91 -26.76
N ALA A 208 16.69 19.89 -25.92
CA ALA A 208 16.42 19.68 -24.51
C ALA A 208 15.30 18.65 -24.27
N LYS A 209 14.23 18.69 -25.10
CA LYS A 209 13.15 17.69 -25.06
C LYS A 209 13.63 16.30 -25.45
N GLY A 210 14.48 16.19 -26.49
CA GLY A 210 15.07 14.93 -26.93
C GLY A 210 15.93 14.28 -25.83
N VAL A 211 16.82 15.06 -25.21
CA VAL A 211 17.67 14.58 -24.11
C VAL A 211 16.85 14.13 -22.91
N LEU A 212 15.85 14.90 -22.48
CA LEU A 212 14.99 14.52 -21.35
C LEU A 212 14.22 13.22 -21.61
N ARG A 213 13.71 13.00 -22.83
CA ARG A 213 13.05 11.74 -23.20
C ARG A 213 14.01 10.57 -23.20
N CYS A 214 15.22 10.75 -23.72
CA CYS A 214 16.26 9.72 -23.71
C CYS A 214 16.63 9.33 -22.27
N LEU A 215 16.95 10.30 -21.42
CA LEU A 215 17.23 10.07 -20.00
C LEU A 215 16.04 9.42 -19.28
N GLY A 216 14.83 9.90 -19.52
CA GLY A 216 13.61 9.30 -18.95
C GLY A 216 13.46 7.82 -19.31
N CYS A 217 13.72 7.45 -20.57
CA CYS A 217 13.72 6.07 -21.03
C CYS A 217 14.84 5.25 -20.36
N CYS A 218 16.08 5.73 -20.35
CA CYS A 218 17.22 5.04 -19.75
C CYS A 218 17.00 4.76 -18.27
N PHE A 219 16.51 5.74 -17.50
CA PHE A 219 16.23 5.57 -16.08
C PHE A 219 15.01 4.68 -15.82
N TRP A 220 14.02 4.66 -16.72
CA TRP A 220 12.91 3.70 -16.65
C TRP A 220 13.42 2.26 -16.86
N CYS A 221 14.27 2.04 -17.87
CA CYS A 221 14.90 0.74 -18.11
C CYS A 221 15.78 0.32 -16.93
N LEU A 222 16.59 1.23 -16.39
CA LEU A 222 17.47 0.97 -15.25
C LEU A 222 16.68 0.65 -13.98
N GLU A 223 15.58 1.36 -13.70
CA GLU A 223 14.70 1.07 -12.58
C GLU A 223 14.10 -0.34 -12.70
N LYS A 224 13.63 -0.71 -13.90
CA LYS A 224 13.07 -2.04 -14.18
C LYS A 224 14.11 -3.14 -14.03
N PHE A 225 15.29 -2.94 -14.60
CA PHE A 225 16.41 -3.87 -14.47
C PHE A 225 16.85 -4.02 -13.02
N LEU A 226 16.94 -2.93 -12.26
CA LEU A 226 17.35 -2.99 -10.86
C LEU A 226 16.31 -3.71 -10.00
N ARG A 227 15.01 -3.50 -10.22
CA ARG A 227 13.94 -4.26 -9.54
C ARG A 227 14.07 -5.76 -9.81
N PHE A 228 14.31 -6.13 -11.08
CA PHE A 228 14.56 -7.49 -11.49
C PHE A 228 15.81 -8.08 -10.79
N LEU A 229 16.93 -7.35 -10.82
CA LEU A 229 18.18 -7.78 -10.20
C LEU A 229 18.03 -7.96 -8.69
N ASN A 230 17.42 -7.01 -7.99
CA ASN A 230 17.20 -7.06 -6.55
C ASN A 230 16.39 -8.28 -6.14
N ARG A 231 15.26 -8.52 -6.81
CA ARG A 231 14.36 -9.65 -6.51
C ARG A 231 15.10 -10.98 -6.62
N ASN A 232 15.87 -11.16 -7.70
CA ASN A 232 16.67 -12.37 -7.90
C ASN A 232 17.86 -12.47 -6.94
N ALA A 233 18.49 -11.35 -6.59
CA ALA A 233 19.54 -11.30 -5.58
C ALA A 233 19.01 -11.73 -4.20
N TYR A 234 17.81 -11.30 -3.81
CA TYR A 234 17.19 -11.71 -2.55
C TYR A 234 16.94 -13.23 -2.49
N ILE A 235 16.62 -13.86 -3.61
CA ILE A 235 16.51 -15.33 -3.68
C ILE A 235 17.85 -15.99 -3.39
N ILE A 236 18.94 -15.55 -4.05
CA ILE A 236 20.28 -16.09 -3.80
C ILE A 236 20.77 -15.81 -2.37
N ILE A 237 20.45 -14.62 -1.81
CA ILE A 237 20.71 -14.33 -0.39
C ILE A 237 19.97 -15.33 0.49
N ALA A 238 18.71 -15.64 0.19
CA ALA A 238 17.93 -16.56 0.98
C ALA A 238 18.42 -18.02 0.91
N ILE A 239 19.08 -18.42 -0.19
CA ILE A 239 19.67 -19.76 -0.35
C ILE A 239 21.03 -19.85 0.37
N TYR A 240 21.90 -18.84 0.22
CA TYR A 240 23.31 -18.93 0.64
C TYR A 240 23.71 -18.04 1.81
N GLY A 241 22.92 -17.02 2.14
CA GLY A 241 23.27 -16.02 3.15
C GLY A 241 24.34 -15.02 2.70
N TYR A 242 24.58 -14.85 1.41
CA TYR A 242 25.59 -13.92 0.89
C TYR A 242 25.21 -12.44 1.08
N GLY A 243 26.20 -11.55 0.97
CA GLY A 243 25.95 -10.11 0.83
C GLY A 243 25.35 -9.74 -0.53
N PHE A 244 24.68 -8.59 -0.60
CA PHE A 244 23.91 -8.15 -1.77
C PHE A 244 24.66 -8.21 -3.11
N CYS A 245 25.85 -7.60 -3.22
CA CYS A 245 26.57 -7.52 -4.50
C CYS A 245 27.01 -8.90 -5.02
N ARG A 246 27.44 -9.79 -4.12
CA ARG A 246 27.81 -11.17 -4.48
C ARG A 246 26.59 -11.94 -4.94
N ALA A 247 25.50 -11.87 -4.17
CA ALA A 247 24.26 -12.54 -4.53
C ALA A 247 23.67 -12.04 -5.85
N ALA A 248 23.74 -10.73 -6.12
CA ALA A 248 23.28 -10.15 -7.37
C ALA A 248 24.09 -10.65 -8.58
N LYS A 249 25.43 -10.74 -8.44
CA LYS A 249 26.31 -11.32 -9.48
C LYS A 249 25.97 -12.78 -9.75
N ASP A 250 25.85 -13.58 -8.70
CA ASP A 250 25.58 -15.02 -8.80
C ASP A 250 24.18 -15.26 -9.39
N ALA A 251 23.17 -14.51 -8.94
CA ALA A 251 21.80 -14.56 -9.46
C ALA A 251 21.76 -14.23 -10.96
N PHE A 252 22.40 -13.14 -11.36
CA PHE A 252 22.44 -12.71 -12.75
C PHE A 252 23.17 -13.74 -13.64
N GLY A 253 24.28 -14.29 -13.17
CA GLY A 253 25.02 -15.34 -13.88
C GLY A 253 24.21 -16.64 -14.05
N LEU A 254 23.49 -17.07 -13.02
CA LEU A 254 22.61 -18.23 -13.08
C LEU A 254 21.46 -18.04 -14.08
N ILE A 255 20.84 -16.86 -14.06
CA ILE A 255 19.76 -16.50 -14.99
C ILE A 255 20.26 -16.48 -16.43
N LEU A 256 21.40 -15.86 -16.70
CA LEU A 256 21.94 -15.79 -18.07
C LEU A 256 22.24 -17.17 -18.66
N ARG A 257 22.77 -18.10 -17.85
CA ARG A 257 23.03 -19.48 -18.28
C ARG A 257 21.75 -20.26 -18.59
N ASN A 258 20.62 -19.87 -17.98
CA ASN A 258 19.33 -20.51 -18.17
C ASN A 258 18.29 -19.58 -18.84
N VAL A 259 18.73 -18.56 -19.59
CA VAL A 259 17.90 -17.42 -20.01
C VAL A 259 16.64 -17.84 -20.78
N VAL A 260 16.73 -18.86 -21.63
CA VAL A 260 15.58 -19.36 -22.40
C VAL A 260 14.52 -19.95 -21.46
N ARG A 261 14.93 -20.75 -20.48
CA ARG A 261 14.01 -21.35 -19.50
C ARG A 261 13.40 -20.27 -18.62
N VAL A 262 14.22 -19.31 -18.15
CA VAL A 262 13.76 -18.18 -17.34
C VAL A 262 12.69 -17.40 -18.10
N PHE A 263 12.96 -17.04 -19.36
CA PHE A 263 12.05 -16.25 -20.18
C PHE A 263 10.72 -16.96 -20.43
N VAL A 264 10.74 -18.25 -20.75
CA VAL A 264 9.51 -19.02 -20.98
C VAL A 264 8.67 -19.10 -19.70
N VAL A 265 9.29 -19.44 -18.57
CA VAL A 265 8.59 -19.54 -17.27
C VAL A 265 8.00 -18.19 -16.88
N ASP A 266 8.80 -17.11 -16.94
CA ASP A 266 8.36 -15.74 -16.65
C ASP A 266 7.13 -15.35 -17.49
N LYS A 267 7.15 -15.56 -18.81
CA LYS A 267 6.04 -15.17 -19.70
C LYS A 267 4.78 -16.01 -19.51
N VAL A 268 4.92 -17.31 -19.29
CA VAL A 268 3.77 -18.19 -19.01
C VAL A 268 3.16 -17.84 -17.66
N THR A 269 3.98 -17.64 -16.63
CA THR A 269 3.52 -17.28 -15.29
C THR A 269 2.82 -15.92 -15.30
N ASP A 270 3.39 -14.90 -15.94
CA ASP A 270 2.76 -13.59 -16.10
C ASP A 270 1.36 -13.69 -16.73
N PHE A 271 1.23 -14.47 -17.81
CA PHE A 271 -0.04 -14.66 -18.50
C PHE A 271 -1.08 -15.35 -17.62
N VAL A 272 -0.72 -16.49 -17.01
CA VAL A 272 -1.65 -17.27 -16.16
C VAL A 272 -2.13 -16.46 -14.97
N LEU A 273 -1.21 -15.74 -14.30
CA LEU A 273 -1.57 -14.93 -13.13
C LEU A 273 -2.34 -13.67 -13.52
N PHE A 274 -2.10 -13.11 -14.71
CA PHE A 274 -2.92 -12.03 -15.24
C PHE A 274 -4.37 -12.47 -15.49
N VAL A 275 -4.56 -13.61 -16.16
CA VAL A 275 -5.90 -14.19 -16.37
C VAL A 275 -6.58 -14.49 -15.04
N GLY A 276 -5.85 -15.07 -14.07
CA GLY A 276 -6.37 -15.31 -12.72
C GLY A 276 -6.88 -14.04 -12.02
N LYS A 277 -6.14 -12.92 -12.12
CA LYS A 277 -6.57 -11.62 -11.58
C LYS A 277 -7.86 -11.15 -12.28
N LEU A 278 -7.98 -11.28 -13.60
CA LEU A 278 -9.20 -10.91 -14.34
C LEU A 278 -10.41 -11.75 -13.95
N VAL A 279 -10.24 -13.07 -13.77
CA VAL A 279 -11.32 -13.98 -13.35
C VAL A 279 -11.85 -13.59 -11.96
N VAL A 280 -10.96 -13.33 -10.99
CA VAL A 280 -11.36 -12.88 -9.65
C VAL A 280 -12.14 -11.56 -9.69
N CYS A 281 -11.67 -10.60 -10.51
CA CYS A 281 -12.33 -9.31 -10.66
C CYS A 281 -13.69 -9.42 -11.37
N GLY A 282 -13.77 -10.21 -12.44
CA GLY A 282 -15.00 -10.44 -13.18
C GLY A 282 -16.04 -11.16 -12.33
N PHE A 283 -15.64 -12.20 -11.61
CA PHE A 283 -16.55 -12.95 -10.73
C PHE A 283 -17.07 -12.10 -9.57
N SER A 284 -16.19 -11.40 -8.85
CA SER A 284 -16.61 -10.52 -7.74
C SER A 284 -17.47 -9.35 -8.23
N GLY A 285 -17.15 -8.78 -9.40
CA GLY A 285 -17.98 -7.76 -10.06
C GLY A 285 -19.37 -8.27 -10.45
N ALA A 286 -19.46 -9.48 -11.02
CA ALA A 286 -20.73 -10.11 -11.37
C ALA A 286 -21.59 -10.39 -10.12
N VAL A 287 -20.99 -10.96 -9.07
CA VAL A 287 -21.67 -11.19 -7.79
C VAL A 287 -22.19 -9.86 -7.21
N ALA A 288 -21.36 -8.82 -7.20
CA ALA A 288 -21.75 -7.49 -6.73
C ALA A 288 -22.89 -6.88 -7.57
N TYR A 289 -22.85 -7.05 -8.89
CA TYR A 289 -23.89 -6.57 -9.80
C TYR A 289 -25.23 -7.25 -9.49
N PHE A 290 -25.26 -8.59 -9.44
CA PHE A 290 -26.50 -9.33 -9.18
C PHE A 290 -27.06 -9.10 -7.77
N PHE A 291 -26.20 -8.87 -6.79
CA PHE A 291 -26.61 -8.58 -5.41
C PHE A 291 -27.17 -7.16 -5.25
N LEU A 292 -26.63 -6.17 -5.96
CA LEU A 292 -27.05 -4.78 -5.88
C LEU A 292 -28.20 -4.44 -6.84
N ASP A 293 -28.43 -5.27 -7.86
CA ASP A 293 -29.62 -5.21 -8.69
C ASP A 293 -30.84 -5.70 -7.91
N SER A 294 -31.69 -4.75 -7.54
CA SER A 294 -32.92 -4.98 -6.77
C SER A 294 -33.95 -5.84 -7.51
N SER A 295 -33.89 -5.88 -8.84
CA SER A 295 -34.79 -6.67 -9.68
C SER A 295 -34.45 -8.17 -9.66
N PHE A 296 -33.15 -8.49 -9.61
CA PHE A 296 -32.67 -9.88 -9.56
C PHE A 296 -32.80 -10.48 -8.16
N THR A 297 -32.41 -9.72 -7.13
CA THR A 297 -32.38 -10.20 -5.74
C THR A 297 -33.78 -10.51 -5.22
N SER A 298 -34.78 -9.66 -5.53
CA SER A 298 -36.17 -9.88 -5.13
C SER A 298 -36.84 -11.09 -5.80
N LYS A 299 -36.41 -11.45 -7.02
CA LYS A 299 -37.07 -12.48 -7.84
C LYS A 299 -36.53 -13.90 -7.61
N TYR A 300 -35.25 -14.06 -7.28
CA TYR A 300 -34.60 -15.37 -7.14
C TYR A 300 -34.08 -15.68 -5.74
N LEU A 301 -33.84 -14.66 -4.91
CA LEU A 301 -33.18 -14.78 -3.62
C LEU A 301 -34.10 -14.35 -2.47
N GLY A 302 -35.38 -14.72 -2.55
CA GLY A 302 -36.42 -14.33 -1.58
C GLY A 302 -36.14 -14.76 -0.13
N ALA A 303 -35.26 -15.74 0.10
CA ALA A 303 -34.83 -16.17 1.43
C ALA A 303 -33.83 -15.19 2.11
N LEU A 304 -33.15 -14.32 1.36
CA LEU A 304 -32.29 -13.26 1.88
C LEU A 304 -33.01 -11.89 1.94
N ALA A 305 -34.32 -11.86 1.71
CA ALA A 305 -35.14 -10.65 1.65
C ALA A 305 -35.23 -9.84 2.96
N SER A 306 -34.73 -10.37 4.09
CA SER A 306 -34.56 -9.59 5.32
C SER A 306 -33.44 -8.54 5.22
N ILE A 307 -32.54 -8.68 4.24
CA ILE A 307 -31.54 -7.67 3.88
C ILE A 307 -32.11 -6.90 2.69
N GLN A 308 -33.03 -5.97 2.96
CA GLN A 308 -33.57 -5.12 1.90
C GLN A 308 -32.42 -4.29 1.31
N PRO A 309 -32.06 -4.46 0.02
CA PRO A 309 -30.96 -3.70 -0.56
C PRO A 309 -31.32 -2.22 -0.51
N PRO A 310 -30.41 -1.34 -0.05
CA PRO A 310 -30.67 0.09 -0.01
C PRO A 310 -31.01 0.58 -1.41
N HIS A 311 -32.01 1.46 -1.53
CA HIS A 311 -32.41 2.04 -2.80
C HIS A 311 -31.30 2.97 -3.33
N LEU A 312 -30.36 2.40 -4.08
CA LEU A 312 -29.20 3.09 -4.62
C LEU A 312 -29.56 3.74 -5.97
N TYR A 313 -29.52 5.07 -6.04
CA TYR A 313 -29.69 5.80 -7.31
C TYR A 313 -28.63 5.44 -8.35
N TYR A 314 -27.43 5.03 -7.93
CA TYR A 314 -26.31 4.67 -8.83
C TYR A 314 -25.60 3.39 -8.37
N PHE A 315 -26.24 2.22 -8.53
CA PHE A 315 -25.68 0.93 -8.12
C PHE A 315 -24.38 0.54 -8.84
N ILE A 316 -24.11 1.09 -10.04
CA ILE A 316 -22.89 0.84 -10.83
C ILE A 316 -21.64 1.37 -10.11
N VAL A 317 -21.73 2.49 -9.37
CA VAL A 317 -20.57 3.10 -8.71
C VAL A 317 -19.98 2.17 -7.64
N PRO A 318 -20.77 1.61 -6.70
CA PRO A 318 -20.31 0.55 -5.81
C PRO A 318 -19.72 -0.67 -6.52
N VAL A 319 -20.33 -1.13 -7.62
CA VAL A 319 -19.80 -2.28 -8.40
C VAL A 319 -18.41 -1.98 -8.96
N LEU A 320 -18.20 -0.79 -9.54
CA LEU A 320 -16.87 -0.38 -10.03
C LEU A 320 -15.84 -0.31 -8.90
N ILE A 321 -16.23 0.20 -7.73
CA ILE A 321 -15.36 0.24 -6.54
C ILE A 321 -14.99 -1.18 -6.11
N ILE A 322 -15.94 -2.12 -6.10
CA ILE A 322 -15.70 -3.53 -5.77
C ILE A 322 -14.77 -4.17 -6.79
N VAL A 323 -14.97 -3.94 -8.10
CA VAL A 323 -14.08 -4.46 -9.15
C VAL A 323 -12.65 -3.94 -8.97
N ILE A 324 -12.48 -2.63 -8.77
CA ILE A 324 -11.14 -2.04 -8.55
C ILE A 324 -10.51 -2.59 -7.26
N GLY A 325 -11.29 -2.67 -6.17
CA GLY A 325 -10.84 -3.23 -4.89
C GLY A 325 -10.43 -4.69 -5.01
N SER A 326 -11.23 -5.51 -5.71
CA SER A 326 -10.94 -6.92 -5.96
C SER A 326 -9.66 -7.11 -6.77
N TYR A 327 -9.36 -6.24 -7.73
CA TYR A 327 -8.11 -6.28 -8.48
C TYR A 327 -6.90 -6.00 -7.60
N LEU A 328 -6.99 -5.02 -6.69
CA LEU A 328 -5.91 -4.71 -5.76
C LEU A 328 -5.65 -5.87 -4.79
N ILE A 329 -6.71 -6.50 -4.29
CA ILE A 329 -6.63 -7.68 -3.43
C ILE A 329 -6.03 -8.86 -4.22
N ALA A 330 -6.57 -9.19 -5.39
CA ALA A 330 -6.03 -10.24 -6.25
C ALA A 330 -4.55 -10.01 -6.54
N LYS A 331 -4.15 -8.79 -6.90
CA LYS A 331 -2.73 -8.46 -7.11
C LYS A 331 -1.87 -8.76 -5.88
N ALA A 332 -2.34 -8.43 -4.67
CA ALA A 332 -1.60 -8.71 -3.44
C ALA A 332 -1.41 -10.22 -3.19
N PHE A 333 -2.48 -11.02 -3.32
CA PHE A 333 -2.39 -12.49 -3.16
C PHE A 333 -1.51 -13.13 -4.24
N PHE A 334 -1.71 -12.76 -5.50
CA PHE A 334 -0.95 -13.34 -6.61
C PHE A 334 0.53 -12.95 -6.57
N SER A 335 0.90 -11.81 -5.96
CA SER A 335 2.32 -11.44 -5.79
C SER A 335 3.11 -12.45 -4.95
N VAL A 336 2.47 -13.11 -3.98
CA VAL A 336 3.09 -14.18 -3.19
C VAL A 336 3.38 -15.40 -4.07
N TYR A 337 2.46 -15.72 -4.98
CA TYR A 337 2.62 -16.80 -5.95
C TYR A 337 3.74 -16.49 -6.94
N GLU A 338 3.80 -15.27 -7.49
CA GLU A 338 4.89 -14.81 -8.37
C GLU A 338 6.25 -15.01 -7.69
N MET A 339 6.38 -14.61 -6.42
CA MET A 339 7.63 -14.77 -5.67
C MET A 339 7.99 -16.25 -5.45
N GLY A 340 6.99 -17.10 -5.23
CA GLY A 340 7.16 -18.54 -5.10
C GLY A 340 7.66 -19.19 -6.38
N VAL A 341 7.08 -18.85 -7.53
CA VAL A 341 7.51 -19.37 -8.83
C VAL A 341 8.98 -19.00 -9.09
N ASP A 342 9.34 -17.73 -8.94
CA ASP A 342 10.72 -17.29 -9.17
C ASP A 342 11.71 -18.00 -8.26
N THR A 343 11.37 -18.12 -6.97
CA THR A 343 12.25 -18.76 -5.99
C THR A 343 12.46 -20.23 -6.34
N ILE A 344 11.38 -20.97 -6.57
CA ILE A 344 11.45 -22.39 -6.90
C ILE A 344 12.20 -22.60 -8.22
N PHE A 345 11.96 -21.74 -9.21
CA PHE A 345 12.65 -21.80 -10.50
C PHE A 345 14.15 -21.52 -10.36
N LEU A 346 14.55 -20.54 -9.55
CA LEU A 346 15.96 -20.24 -9.32
C LEU A 346 16.65 -21.35 -8.51
N CYS A 347 15.98 -21.90 -7.49
CA CYS A 347 16.44 -23.09 -6.76
C CYS A 347 16.61 -24.29 -7.71
N PHE A 348 15.70 -24.46 -8.66
CA PHE A 348 15.78 -25.50 -9.68
C PHE A 348 16.96 -25.32 -10.63
N CYS A 349 17.22 -24.10 -11.10
CA CYS A 349 18.40 -23.82 -11.94
C CYS A 349 19.69 -24.12 -11.17
N GLU A 350 19.75 -23.73 -9.90
CA GLU A 350 20.90 -23.97 -9.04
C GLU A 350 21.11 -25.47 -8.75
N ASP A 351 20.02 -26.20 -8.50
CA ASP A 351 20.01 -27.65 -8.31
C ASP A 351 20.54 -28.38 -9.55
N LEU A 352 20.17 -27.91 -10.76
CA LEU A 352 20.70 -28.45 -12.01
C LEU A 352 22.19 -28.22 -12.24
N GLU A 353 22.75 -27.13 -11.71
CA GLU A 353 24.18 -26.85 -11.86
C GLU A 353 25.04 -27.59 -10.82
N ARG A 354 24.49 -27.84 -9.63
CA ARG A 354 25.25 -28.43 -8.51
C ARG A 354 25.12 -29.94 -8.40
N ASN A 355 23.97 -30.47 -8.78
CA ASN A 355 23.66 -31.88 -8.63
C ASN A 355 23.61 -32.54 -10.01
N ASP A 356 24.14 -33.76 -10.08
CA ASP A 356 24.18 -34.56 -11.31
C ASP A 356 23.11 -35.67 -11.30
N GLY A 357 22.50 -35.95 -10.15
CA GLY A 357 21.55 -37.05 -9.97
C GLY A 357 22.23 -38.36 -9.56
N SER A 358 23.51 -38.34 -9.23
CA SER A 358 24.18 -39.48 -8.60
C SER A 358 23.67 -39.69 -7.17
N ALA A 359 23.91 -40.87 -6.59
CA ALA A 359 23.60 -41.14 -5.18
C ALA A 359 24.34 -40.20 -4.22
N GLN A 360 25.47 -39.63 -4.63
CA GLN A 360 26.27 -38.68 -3.86
C GLN A 360 25.74 -37.25 -3.96
N LYS A 361 25.10 -36.90 -5.10
CA LYS A 361 24.53 -35.58 -5.38
C LYS A 361 23.15 -35.71 -6.04
N PRO A 362 22.13 -36.17 -5.30
CA PRO A 362 20.79 -36.34 -5.84
C PRO A 362 20.12 -34.99 -6.13
N TYR A 363 19.19 -34.96 -7.07
CA TYR A 363 18.37 -33.78 -7.32
C TYR A 363 17.33 -33.58 -6.21
N PHE A 364 17.13 -32.32 -5.81
CA PHE A 364 16.11 -31.89 -4.84
C PHE A 364 14.74 -31.59 -5.49
N MET A 365 14.71 -31.38 -6.80
CA MET A 365 13.49 -31.12 -7.57
C MET A 365 12.44 -32.23 -7.43
N SER A 366 11.16 -31.89 -7.61
CA SER A 366 10.08 -32.89 -7.51
C SER A 366 10.14 -33.92 -8.63
N THR A 367 9.52 -35.07 -8.40
CA THR A 367 9.36 -36.14 -9.40
C THR A 367 8.68 -35.65 -10.68
N SER A 368 7.69 -34.75 -10.57
CA SER A 368 7.03 -34.15 -11.74
C SER A 368 7.99 -33.26 -12.55
N MET A 369 8.87 -32.51 -11.89
CA MET A 369 9.89 -31.70 -12.56
C MET A 369 10.97 -32.56 -13.24
N MET A 370 11.40 -33.65 -12.59
CA MET A 370 12.32 -34.62 -13.20
C MET A 370 11.72 -35.24 -14.46
N LYS A 371 10.46 -35.68 -14.38
CA LYS A 371 9.72 -36.23 -15.53
C LYS A 371 9.60 -35.22 -16.67
N ALA A 372 9.30 -33.96 -16.36
CA ALA A 372 9.23 -32.89 -17.36
C ALA A 372 10.57 -32.61 -18.08
N LEU A 373 11.70 -32.92 -17.43
CA LEU A 373 13.04 -32.85 -18.01
C LEU A 373 13.48 -34.15 -18.71
N GLY A 374 12.67 -35.20 -18.71
CA GLY A 374 13.07 -36.52 -19.18
C GLY A 374 14.13 -37.21 -18.31
N LYS A 375 14.28 -36.79 -17.04
CA LYS A 375 15.18 -37.42 -16.08
C LYS A 375 14.45 -38.51 -15.29
N THR A 376 15.13 -39.63 -15.04
CA THR A 376 14.61 -40.72 -14.21
C THR A 376 14.63 -40.34 -12.74
N PRO A 377 13.58 -40.67 -11.95
CA PRO A 377 13.60 -40.47 -10.51
C PRO A 377 14.72 -41.29 -9.88
N THR A 378 15.66 -40.61 -9.22
CA THR A 378 16.69 -41.26 -8.42
C THR A 378 16.04 -41.72 -7.10
N GLY A 379 15.70 -43.01 -7.02
CA GLY A 379 15.24 -43.70 -5.80
C GLY A 379 13.84 -43.28 -5.33
N ASP A 380 12.91 -44.24 -5.36
CA ASP A 380 11.63 -44.16 -4.65
C ASP A 380 11.88 -44.16 -3.14
N HIS A 381 11.58 -43.04 -2.45
CA HIS A 381 11.12 -43.00 -1.07
C HIS A 381 10.26 -41.73 -0.87
#